data_AF-A0A942WN98-F1
#
_entry.id   AF-A0A942WN98-F1
#
_cell.length_a   1.000
_cell.length_b   1.000
_cell.length_c   1.000
_cell.angle_alpha   90.00
_cell.angle_beta   90.00
_cell.angle_gamma   90.00
#
_symmetry.space_group_name_H-M   'P 1'
#
loop_
_entity.id
_entity.type
_entity.pdbx_description
1 polymer ?
#
loop_
_entity_poly.entity_id
_entity_poly.type
_entity_poly.pdbx_seq_one_letter_code
_entity_poly.pdbx_strand_id
1 'polypeptide(L)'
;MKKVSLTENWEQELLLQFYKPASGRQSAYICSPLHAEGYEHFFNNMYAARFYMYYVQHYLGYLARAPHAYLPLLVNDYNLLERELAFSFDLDLLEYSDKVLVCGERLSHGMAAEINYAVDQHKQIEVFHPALYEKIKDIVEKRSEGYDSLEWNNAHPLLGCLWPQILAGNREGGDCHEELLLPR
;
A
#
# COMPACT_ATOMS: atom_id res chain seq x y z
N MET A 1 11.04 -5.67 -17.83
CA MET A 1 9.89 -5.55 -16.91
C MET A 1 8.65 -6.10 -17.60
N LYS A 2 7.77 -6.83 -16.89
CA LYS A 2 6.45 -7.18 -17.41
C LYS A 2 5.63 -5.89 -17.51
N LYS A 3 5.07 -5.59 -18.68
CA LYS A 3 4.15 -4.46 -18.86
C LYS A 3 2.89 -4.77 -18.04
N VAL A 4 2.57 -3.94 -17.06
CA VAL A 4 1.26 -4.00 -16.40
C VAL A 4 0.24 -3.53 -17.42
N SER A 5 -0.69 -4.41 -17.77
CA SER A 5 -1.81 -4.07 -18.65
C SER A 5 -3.05 -4.03 -17.77
N LEU A 6 -3.52 -2.83 -17.45
CA LEU A 6 -4.81 -2.67 -16.79
C LEU A 6 -5.91 -2.96 -17.83
N THR A 7 -6.73 -3.97 -17.55
CA THR A 7 -7.99 -4.16 -18.28
C THR A 7 -8.92 -2.98 -17.94
N GLU A 8 -9.90 -2.66 -18.78
CA GLU A 8 -10.85 -1.56 -18.47
C GLU A 8 -11.61 -1.77 -17.15
N ASN A 9 -11.66 -3.02 -16.65
CA ASN A 9 -12.39 -3.42 -15.45
C ASN A 9 -11.48 -3.94 -14.33
N TRP A 10 -10.21 -3.58 -14.30
CA TRP A 10 -9.25 -4.13 -13.33
C TRP A 10 -9.69 -3.93 -11.86
N GLU A 11 -10.35 -2.81 -11.53
CA GLU A 11 -10.89 -2.59 -10.18
C GLU A 11 -12.00 -3.59 -9.82
N GLN A 12 -12.78 -4.07 -10.79
CA GLN A 12 -13.82 -5.07 -10.55
C GLN A 12 -13.21 -6.44 -10.20
N GLU A 13 -11.98 -6.71 -10.60
CA GLU A 13 -11.27 -7.96 -10.26
C GLU A 13 -10.99 -8.05 -8.75
N LEU A 14 -10.88 -6.90 -8.06
CA LEU A 14 -10.72 -6.83 -6.60
C LEU A 14 -11.95 -7.35 -5.85
N LEU A 15 -13.15 -7.22 -6.44
CA LEU A 15 -14.40 -7.74 -5.85
C LEU A 15 -14.35 -9.26 -5.65
N LEU A 16 -13.54 -9.95 -6.45
CA LEU A 16 -13.48 -11.40 -6.48
C LEU A 16 -12.34 -11.99 -5.65
N GLN A 17 -11.38 -11.19 -5.18
CA GLN A 17 -10.19 -11.70 -4.49
C GLN A 17 -10.53 -12.59 -3.28
N PHE A 18 -11.54 -12.19 -2.51
CA PHE A 18 -12.02 -12.92 -1.33
C PHE A 18 -13.24 -13.80 -1.62
N TYR A 19 -13.77 -13.80 -2.85
CA TYR A 19 -14.84 -14.68 -3.27
C TYR A 19 -14.26 -16.05 -3.65
N LYS A 20 -14.15 -16.96 -2.66
CA LYS A 20 -13.51 -18.28 -2.75
C LYS A 20 -12.01 -18.19 -3.13
N PRO A 21 -11.16 -17.63 -2.26
CA PRO A 21 -9.73 -17.54 -2.54
C PRO A 21 -9.14 -18.95 -2.71
N ALA A 22 -8.16 -19.07 -3.60
CA ALA A 22 -7.38 -20.31 -3.72
C ALA A 22 -6.74 -20.64 -2.36
N SER A 23 -6.90 -21.89 -1.92
CA SER A 23 -6.35 -22.35 -0.66
C SER A 23 -4.83 -22.17 -0.60
N GLY A 24 -4.31 -21.69 0.53
CA GLY A 24 -2.87 -21.57 0.77
C GLY A 24 -2.23 -20.29 0.23
N ARG A 25 -3.00 -19.33 -0.31
CA ARG A 25 -2.46 -17.99 -0.59
C ARG A 25 -2.18 -17.25 0.71
N GLN A 26 -0.95 -16.76 0.85
CA GLN A 26 -0.61 -15.79 1.89
C GLN A 26 -1.32 -14.46 1.62
N SER A 27 -1.50 -13.69 2.68
CA SER A 27 -2.17 -12.40 2.69
C SER A 27 -1.21 -11.28 3.04
N ALA A 28 -1.44 -10.11 2.47
CA ALA A 28 -0.59 -8.95 2.61
C ALA A 28 -1.43 -7.72 2.95
N TYR A 29 -1.05 -7.01 4.01
CA TYR A 29 -1.60 -5.69 4.32
C TYR A 29 -0.85 -4.63 3.53
N ILE A 30 -1.55 -3.78 2.80
CA ILE A 30 -0.97 -2.63 2.11
C ILE A 30 -0.91 -1.47 3.09
N CYS A 31 0.28 -1.00 3.42
CA CYS A 31 0.49 0.22 4.18
C CYS A 31 0.84 1.34 3.19
N SER A 32 -0.05 2.31 2.99
CA SER A 32 0.19 3.41 2.03
C SER A 32 -0.47 4.70 2.49
N PRO A 33 -0.07 5.87 1.95
CA PRO A 33 -0.69 7.12 2.36
C PRO A 33 -2.18 7.16 2.00
N LEU A 34 -3.00 7.72 2.90
CA LEU A 34 -4.41 8.07 2.64
C LEU A 34 -4.60 9.59 2.69
N HIS A 35 -4.45 10.18 3.88
CA HIS A 35 -4.71 11.60 4.10
C HIS A 35 -3.76 12.48 3.29
N ALA A 36 -4.32 13.50 2.63
CA ALA A 36 -3.60 14.52 1.87
C ALA A 36 -4.39 15.83 1.87
N GLU A 37 -3.71 16.94 1.60
CA GLU A 37 -4.37 18.22 1.41
C GLU A 37 -5.14 18.22 0.07
N GLY A 38 -6.45 18.49 0.16
CA GLY A 38 -7.36 18.51 -0.98
C GLY A 38 -8.00 17.16 -1.30
N TYR A 39 -9.27 17.20 -1.71
CA TYR A 39 -10.05 16.00 -2.01
C TYR A 39 -9.47 15.20 -3.18
N GLU A 40 -8.87 15.86 -4.18
CA GLU A 40 -8.29 15.19 -5.36
C GLU A 40 -7.13 14.27 -4.97
N HIS A 41 -6.19 14.76 -4.16
CA HIS A 41 -5.07 13.96 -3.67
C HIS A 41 -5.52 12.84 -2.74
N PHE A 42 -6.53 13.12 -1.90
CA PHE A 42 -7.15 12.10 -1.06
C PHE A 42 -7.74 10.96 -1.89
N PHE A 43 -8.53 11.27 -2.92
CA PHE A 43 -9.07 10.24 -3.83
C PHE A 43 -7.97 9.52 -4.61
N ASN A 44 -6.96 10.23 -5.11
CA ASN A 44 -5.84 9.60 -5.82
C ASN A 44 -5.08 8.61 -4.93
N ASN A 45 -4.97 8.88 -3.62
CA ASN A 45 -4.38 7.94 -2.66
C ASN A 45 -5.27 6.70 -2.44
N MET A 46 -6.60 6.87 -2.39
CA MET A 46 -7.53 5.73 -2.37
C MET A 46 -7.39 4.87 -3.63
N TYR A 47 -7.34 5.48 -4.82
CA TYR A 47 -7.12 4.77 -6.08
C TYR A 47 -5.75 4.08 -6.14
N ALA A 48 -4.71 4.72 -5.61
CA ALA A 48 -3.38 4.10 -5.51
C ALA A 48 -3.42 2.85 -4.61
N ALA A 49 -4.12 2.91 -3.46
CA ALA A 49 -4.30 1.76 -2.58
C ALA A 49 -5.00 0.58 -3.30
N ARG A 50 -6.04 0.85 -4.10
CA ARG A 50 -6.68 -0.17 -4.95
C ARG A 50 -5.72 -0.75 -5.97
N PHE A 51 -4.92 0.10 -6.62
CA PHE A 51 -3.93 -0.36 -7.58
C PHE A 51 -2.88 -1.27 -6.91
N TYR A 52 -2.39 -0.90 -5.71
CA TYR A 52 -1.47 -1.75 -4.96
C TYR A 52 -2.10 -3.10 -4.64
N MET A 53 -3.36 -3.12 -4.18
CA MET A 53 -4.09 -4.37 -3.95
C MET A 53 -4.12 -5.23 -5.21
N TYR A 54 -4.49 -4.64 -6.35
CA TYR A 54 -4.56 -5.33 -7.64
C TYR A 54 -3.18 -5.87 -8.06
N TYR A 55 -2.15 -5.03 -7.99
CA TYR A 55 -0.80 -5.42 -8.37
C TYR A 55 -0.31 -6.59 -7.52
N VAL A 56 -0.50 -6.51 -6.21
CA VAL A 56 -0.12 -7.54 -5.24
C VAL A 56 -0.87 -8.84 -5.49
N GLN A 57 -2.17 -8.77 -5.75
CA GLN A 57 -2.99 -9.93 -6.10
C GLN A 57 -2.51 -10.64 -7.37
N HIS A 58 -2.31 -9.88 -8.44
CA HIS A 58 -2.11 -10.44 -9.78
C HIS A 58 -0.66 -10.77 -10.09
N TYR A 59 0.29 -10.00 -9.54
CA TYR A 59 1.71 -10.12 -9.88
C TYR A 59 2.56 -10.70 -8.75
N LEU A 60 2.14 -10.59 -7.48
CA LEU A 60 2.80 -11.25 -6.35
C LEU A 60 2.03 -12.46 -5.81
N GLY A 61 0.74 -12.58 -6.14
CA GLY A 61 -0.08 -13.76 -5.79
C GLY A 61 -0.64 -13.76 -4.37
N TYR A 62 -0.61 -12.62 -3.66
CA TYR A 62 -1.09 -12.49 -2.30
C TYR A 62 -2.56 -12.03 -2.24
N LEU A 63 -3.27 -12.38 -1.15
CA LEU A 63 -4.55 -11.74 -0.82
C LEU A 63 -4.27 -10.37 -0.20
N ALA A 64 -4.44 -9.31 -0.97
CA ALA A 64 -4.15 -7.95 -0.53
C ALA A 64 -5.30 -7.31 0.27
N ARG A 65 -4.98 -6.64 1.38
CA ARG A 65 -5.93 -5.89 2.22
C ARG A 65 -5.47 -4.44 2.35
N ALA A 66 -6.38 -3.49 2.12
CA ALA A 66 -6.13 -2.07 2.29
C ALA A 66 -7.46 -1.36 2.58
N PRO A 67 -7.92 -1.31 3.84
CA PRO A 67 -9.27 -0.80 4.10
C PRO A 67 -9.39 0.69 3.75
N HIS A 68 -8.32 1.47 3.90
CA HIS A 68 -8.24 2.86 3.41
C HIS A 68 -8.50 3.04 1.91
N ALA A 69 -8.52 1.97 1.11
CA ALA A 69 -8.94 2.03 -0.30
C ALA A 69 -10.46 2.25 -0.49
N TYR A 70 -11.28 1.90 0.51
CA TYR A 70 -12.74 1.85 0.43
C TYR A 70 -13.48 2.32 1.69
N LEU A 71 -12.96 1.99 2.88
CA LEU A 71 -13.57 2.33 4.17
C LEU A 71 -13.85 3.83 4.33
N PRO A 72 -13.00 4.77 3.83
CA PRO A 72 -13.31 6.19 3.89
C PRO A 72 -14.57 6.63 3.11
N LEU A 73 -15.19 5.75 2.32
CA LEU A 73 -16.51 5.98 1.71
C LEU A 73 -17.67 5.80 2.71
N LEU A 74 -17.40 5.18 3.86
CA LEU A 74 -18.39 4.80 4.87
C LEU A 74 -18.21 5.57 6.19
N VAL A 75 -17.11 6.30 6.34
CA VAL A 75 -16.74 7.04 7.55
C VAL A 75 -16.30 8.46 7.20
N ASN A 76 -16.45 9.38 8.15
CA ASN A 76 -15.96 10.75 8.04
C ASN A 76 -14.58 10.90 8.71
N ASP A 77 -13.51 11.01 7.91
CA ASP A 77 -12.12 11.18 8.40
C ASP A 77 -11.90 12.49 9.22
N TYR A 78 -12.81 13.47 9.10
CA TYR A 78 -12.78 14.68 9.92
C TYR A 78 -13.45 14.50 11.29
N ASN A 79 -14.20 13.41 11.50
CA ASN A 79 -14.74 13.03 12.78
C ASN A 79 -13.74 12.10 13.50
N LEU A 80 -13.21 12.56 14.64
CA LEU A 80 -12.19 11.82 15.39
C LEU A 80 -12.63 10.40 15.77
N LEU A 81 -13.88 10.21 16.20
CA LEU A 81 -14.39 8.89 16.61
C LEU A 81 -14.50 7.92 15.43
N GLU A 82 -14.97 8.41 14.29
CA GLU A 82 -15.10 7.59 13.08
C GLU A 82 -13.73 7.27 12.47
N ARG A 83 -12.78 8.20 12.56
CA ARG A 83 -11.38 7.98 12.18
C ARG A 83 -10.70 6.95 13.07
N GLU A 84 -10.90 7.01 14.38
CA GLU A 84 -10.38 6.01 15.32
C GLU A 84 -10.99 4.63 15.06
N LEU A 85 -12.30 4.56 14.78
CA LEU A 85 -12.97 3.32 14.40
C LEU A 85 -12.39 2.72 13.12
N ALA A 86 -12.18 3.55 12.09
CA ALA A 86 -11.58 3.12 10.84
C ALA A 86 -10.15 2.60 11.05
N PHE A 87 -9.36 3.34 11.84
CA PHE A 87 -7.99 2.95 12.15
C PHE A 87 -7.91 1.66 12.97
N SER A 88 -8.83 1.42 13.91
CA SER A 88 -8.88 0.14 14.63
C SER A 88 -9.15 -1.02 13.68
N PHE A 89 -10.04 -0.84 12.70
CA PHE A 89 -10.31 -1.86 11.68
C PHE A 89 -9.11 -2.11 10.75
N ASP A 90 -8.36 -1.06 10.43
CA ASP A 90 -7.08 -1.17 9.71
C ASP A 90 -6.09 -2.07 10.47
N LEU A 91 -5.90 -1.85 11.77
CA LEU A 91 -5.00 -2.64 12.61
C LEU A 91 -5.44 -4.11 12.74
N ASP A 92 -6.74 -4.38 12.90
CA ASP A 92 -7.26 -5.76 12.97
C ASP A 92 -6.91 -6.54 11.68
N LEU A 93 -7.11 -5.92 10.51
CA LEU A 93 -6.79 -6.55 9.24
C LEU A 93 -5.29 -6.67 8.96
N LEU A 94 -4.49 -5.75 9.50
CA LEU A 94 -3.04 -5.86 9.51
C LEU A 94 -2.60 -7.07 10.34
N GLU A 95 -3.15 -7.24 11.54
CA GLU A 95 -2.85 -8.37 12.42
C GLU A 95 -3.19 -9.72 11.76
N TYR A 96 -4.32 -9.80 11.04
CA TYR A 96 -4.71 -11.00 10.28
C TYR A 96 -3.90 -11.24 8.99
N SER A 97 -3.02 -10.33 8.60
CA SER A 97 -2.20 -10.48 7.40
C SER A 97 -0.86 -11.14 7.70
N ASP A 98 -0.31 -11.89 6.76
CA ASP A 98 0.97 -12.60 6.94
C ASP A 98 2.17 -11.64 6.89
N LYS A 99 2.03 -10.54 6.13
CA LYS A 99 3.05 -9.51 5.96
C LYS A 99 2.45 -8.13 5.69
N VAL A 100 3.30 -7.11 5.80
CA VAL A 100 2.98 -5.72 5.50
C VAL A 100 3.83 -5.24 4.32
N LEU A 101 3.16 -4.68 3.31
CA LEU A 101 3.76 -4.12 2.11
C LEU A 101 3.63 -2.60 2.15
N VAL A 102 4.74 -1.89 2.38
CA VAL A 102 4.76 -0.44 2.46
C VAL A 102 4.93 0.17 1.07
N CYS A 103 3.84 0.77 0.58
CA CYS A 103 3.71 1.27 -0.77
C CYS A 103 3.65 2.80 -0.83
N GLY A 104 4.02 3.36 -1.98
CA GLY A 104 4.12 4.80 -2.24
C GLY A 104 5.47 5.41 -1.84
N GLU A 105 5.58 6.73 -2.00
CA GLU A 105 6.86 7.46 -1.92
C GLU A 105 7.00 8.40 -0.72
N ARG A 106 5.99 8.45 0.17
CA ARG A 106 6.03 9.25 1.40
C ARG A 106 5.54 8.48 2.61
N LEU A 107 6.11 8.78 3.78
CA LEU A 107 5.64 8.28 5.06
C LEU A 107 4.55 9.22 5.61
N SER A 108 3.39 8.68 5.98
CA SER A 108 2.33 9.43 6.66
C SER A 108 2.24 9.05 8.15
N HIS A 109 1.54 9.86 8.95
CA HIS A 109 1.32 9.56 10.37
C HIS A 109 0.58 8.23 10.59
N GLY A 110 -0.44 7.94 9.78
CA GLY A 110 -1.17 6.67 9.84
C GLY A 110 -0.26 5.49 9.53
N MET A 111 0.53 5.58 8.45
CA MET A 111 1.51 4.54 8.10
C MET A 111 2.54 4.30 9.21
N ALA A 112 3.06 5.36 9.84
CA ALA A 112 4.00 5.21 10.93
C ALA A 112 3.38 4.43 12.11
N ALA A 113 2.09 4.65 12.41
CA ALA A 113 1.38 3.91 13.44
C ALA A 113 1.16 2.44 13.04
N GLU A 114 0.74 2.16 11.80
CA GLU A 114 0.62 0.80 11.26
C GLU A 114 1.95 0.04 11.28
N ILE A 115 3.06 0.70 10.91
CA ILE A 115 4.41 0.12 10.90
C ILE A 115 4.86 -0.22 12.33
N ASN A 116 4.66 0.68 13.28
CA ASN A 116 4.98 0.39 14.69
C ASN A 116 4.17 -0.82 15.20
N TYR A 117 2.89 -0.88 14.85
CA TYR A 117 2.04 -2.01 15.21
C TYR A 117 2.49 -3.31 14.52
N ALA A 118 2.87 -3.26 13.25
CA ALA A 118 3.42 -4.41 12.52
C ALA A 118 4.71 -4.96 13.15
N VAL A 119 5.58 -4.07 13.65
CA VAL A 119 6.77 -4.43 14.42
C VAL A 119 6.38 -5.13 15.72
N ASP A 120 5.40 -4.59 16.47
CA ASP A 120 4.90 -5.21 17.71
C ASP A 120 4.32 -6.61 17.46
N GLN A 121 3.73 -6.83 16.27
CA GLN A 121 3.17 -8.11 15.84
C GLN A 121 4.20 -9.03 15.13
N HIS A 122 5.49 -8.66 15.12
CA HIS A 122 6.56 -9.40 14.45
C HIS A 122 6.26 -9.77 12.98
N LYS A 123 5.54 -8.90 12.26
CA LYS A 123 5.22 -9.11 10.84
C LYS A 123 6.48 -8.97 10.00
N GLN A 124 6.52 -9.60 8.82
CA GLN A 124 7.46 -9.21 7.78
C GLN A 124 7.03 -7.87 7.17
N ILE A 125 7.96 -6.92 7.01
CA ILE A 125 7.71 -5.62 6.38
C ILE A 125 8.58 -5.49 5.13
N GLU A 126 7.95 -5.33 3.97
CA GLU A 126 8.64 -5.05 2.70
C GLU A 126 8.37 -3.61 2.26
N VAL A 127 9.41 -2.86 1.93
CA VAL A 127 9.33 -1.46 1.50
C VAL A 127 9.78 -1.30 0.05
N PHE A 128 8.97 -0.64 -0.76
CA PHE A 128 9.20 -0.54 -2.21
C PHE A 128 9.82 0.79 -2.68
N HIS A 129 9.99 1.76 -1.79
CA HIS A 129 10.60 3.06 -2.11
C HIS A 129 11.86 3.31 -1.27
N PRO A 130 13.02 3.64 -1.88
CA PRO A 130 14.31 3.69 -1.19
C PRO A 130 14.34 4.76 -0.09
N ALA A 131 13.82 5.97 -0.35
CA ALA A 131 13.79 7.01 0.67
C ALA A 131 12.80 6.73 1.81
N LEU A 132 11.86 5.79 1.62
CA LEU A 132 10.97 5.34 2.70
C LEU A 132 11.66 4.28 3.54
N TYR A 133 12.39 3.36 2.91
CA TYR A 133 13.11 2.31 3.59
C TYR A 133 14.02 2.90 4.67
N GLU A 134 14.81 3.93 4.33
CA GLU A 134 15.69 4.62 5.30
C GLU A 134 14.90 5.20 6.49
N LYS A 135 13.76 5.87 6.23
CA LYS A 135 12.91 6.43 7.30
C LYS A 135 12.28 5.35 8.19
N ILE A 136 11.92 4.22 7.59
CA ILE A 136 11.26 3.11 8.28
C ILE A 136 12.26 2.32 9.10
N LYS A 137 13.49 2.17 8.61
CA LYS A 137 14.59 1.60 9.37
C LYS A 137 14.77 2.34 10.70
N ASP A 138 14.79 3.68 10.68
CA ASP A 138 14.85 4.49 11.91
C ASP A 138 13.66 4.24 12.87
N ILE A 139 12.45 4.01 12.34
CA ILE A 139 11.26 3.72 13.15
C ILE A 139 11.38 2.35 13.80
N VAL A 140 11.75 1.35 13.01
CA VAL A 140 11.89 -0.04 13.43
C VAL A 140 12.97 -0.17 14.51
N GLU A 141 14.15 0.42 14.29
CA GLU A 141 15.26 0.40 15.25
C GLU A 141 14.90 1.06 16.59
N LYS A 142 14.10 2.12 16.57
CA LYS A 142 13.61 2.78 17.79
C LYS A 142 12.50 1.99 18.50
N ARG A 143 11.74 1.18 17.75
CA ARG A 143 10.58 0.45 18.27
C ARG A 143 10.97 -0.90 18.86
N SER A 144 11.88 -1.63 18.22
CA SER A 144 12.28 -2.98 18.63
C SER A 144 13.75 -3.25 18.32
N GLU A 145 14.53 -3.50 19.37
CA GLU A 145 15.91 -3.97 19.22
C GLU A 145 15.94 -5.37 18.60
N GLY A 146 16.69 -5.52 17.51
CA GLY A 146 16.89 -6.82 16.86
C GLY A 146 15.78 -7.26 15.90
N TYR A 147 14.87 -6.36 15.53
CA TYR A 147 13.91 -6.64 14.46
C TYR A 147 14.64 -6.82 13.12
N ASP A 148 14.56 -8.02 12.54
CA ASP A 148 15.32 -8.46 11.36
C ASP A 148 14.45 -8.70 10.11
N SER A 149 13.14 -8.49 10.26
CA SER A 149 12.14 -8.81 9.23
C SER A 149 11.75 -7.60 8.36
N LEU A 150 12.64 -6.60 8.24
CA LEU A 150 12.52 -5.42 7.39
C LEU A 150 13.32 -5.60 6.09
N GLU A 151 12.66 -5.54 4.94
CA GLU A 151 13.27 -5.76 3.62
C GLU A 151 13.04 -4.57 2.68
N TRP A 152 14.09 -4.16 1.96
CA TRP A 152 13.97 -3.26 0.80
C TRP A 152 13.78 -4.09 -0.47
N ASN A 153 12.65 -3.92 -1.14
CA ASN A 153 12.31 -4.66 -2.36
C ASN A 153 12.20 -3.70 -3.56
N ASN A 154 13.20 -3.72 -4.44
CA ASN A 154 13.24 -2.88 -5.64
C ASN A 154 12.77 -3.59 -6.93
N ALA A 155 12.33 -4.85 -6.84
CA ALA A 155 11.88 -5.63 -8.00
C ALA A 155 10.53 -5.15 -8.56
N HIS A 156 9.75 -4.42 -7.74
CA HIS A 156 8.39 -3.96 -8.05
C HIS A 156 8.26 -2.44 -7.91
N PRO A 157 8.91 -1.64 -8.78
CA PRO A 157 8.99 -0.18 -8.62
C PRO A 157 7.62 0.50 -8.63
N LEU A 158 6.61 -0.07 -9.30
CA LEU A 158 5.24 0.48 -9.29
C LEU A 158 4.59 0.49 -7.91
N LEU A 159 5.04 -0.35 -6.97
CA LEU A 159 4.58 -0.31 -5.59
C LEU A 159 5.21 0.85 -4.80
N GLY A 160 6.31 1.42 -5.28
CA GLY A 160 7.00 2.55 -4.67
C GLY A 160 6.68 3.92 -5.27
N CYS A 161 5.82 4.01 -6.30
CA CYS A 161 5.53 5.27 -7.01
C CYS A 161 4.37 6.05 -6.38
N LEU A 162 4.33 7.37 -6.58
CA LEU A 162 3.11 8.15 -6.42
C LEU A 162 2.12 7.85 -7.55
N TRP A 163 0.87 7.57 -7.19
CA TRP A 163 -0.26 7.36 -8.11
C TRP A 163 0.06 6.43 -9.30
N PRO A 164 0.52 5.20 -9.02
CA PRO A 164 0.93 4.24 -10.06
C PRO A 164 -0.18 3.89 -11.04
N GLN A 165 -1.45 4.08 -10.68
CA GLN A 165 -2.60 3.88 -11.57
C GLN A 165 -2.56 4.82 -12.79
N ILE A 166 -2.00 6.02 -12.65
CA ILE A 166 -1.84 6.98 -13.75
C ILE A 166 -0.72 6.48 -14.68
N LEU A 167 0.42 6.09 -14.09
CA LEU A 167 1.58 5.58 -14.82
C LEU A 167 1.28 4.27 -15.57
N ALA A 168 0.53 3.36 -14.95
CA ALA A 168 0.12 2.10 -15.55
C ALA A 168 -1.02 2.25 -16.56
N GLY A 169 -1.77 3.36 -16.48
CA GLY A 169 -3.03 3.57 -17.19
C GLY A 169 -3.01 4.59 -18.33
N ASN A 170 -1.87 5.22 -18.68
CA ASN A 170 -1.77 6.30 -19.68
C ASN A 170 -2.71 6.12 -20.89
N ARG A 171 -3.92 6.69 -20.78
CA ARG A 171 -4.68 7.33 -21.86
C ARG A 171 -4.08 8.73 -21.97
N GLU A 172 -3.77 9.13 -23.19
CA GLU A 172 -3.08 10.35 -23.59
C GLU A 172 -3.29 11.58 -22.68
N GLY A 173 -2.19 12.25 -22.31
CA GLY A 173 -2.22 13.65 -21.88
C GLY A 173 -1.82 13.91 -20.42
N GLY A 174 -0.53 13.87 -20.16
CA GLY A 174 0.08 14.42 -18.94
C GLY A 174 1.59 14.32 -19.08
N ASP A 175 2.23 15.43 -19.43
CA ASP A 175 3.66 15.50 -19.76
C ASP A 175 4.51 14.73 -18.73
N CYS A 176 5.14 13.68 -19.22
CA CYS A 176 6.26 13.05 -18.57
C CYS A 176 7.41 14.06 -18.57
N HIS A 177 7.59 14.79 -17.47
CA HIS A 177 8.93 15.27 -17.16
C HIS A 177 9.80 14.06 -16.80
N GLU A 178 10.65 13.72 -17.76
CA GLU A 178 11.89 12.94 -17.67
C GLU A 178 12.41 12.72 -16.24
N GLU A 179 12.53 11.44 -15.87
CA GLU A 179 13.61 10.79 -15.11
C GLU A 179 13.10 9.64 -14.22
N LEU A 180 12.69 8.53 -14.87
CA LEU A 180 12.69 7.19 -14.25
C LEU A 180 13.56 6.22 -15.07
N LEU A 181 14.64 6.76 -15.64
CA LEU A 181 15.80 5.98 -16.05
C LEU A 181 16.71 5.84 -14.81
N LEU A 182 16.70 4.67 -14.17
CA LEU A 182 17.67 4.31 -13.13
C LEU A 182 18.34 2.97 -13.49
N PRO A 183 19.60 2.76 -13.05
CA PRO A 183 20.73 2.44 -13.93
C PRO A 183 20.85 0.97 -14.34
N ARG A 184 21.76 0.72 -15.29
CA ARG A 184 22.18 -0.61 -15.76
C ARG A 184 22.77 -1.48 -14.65
#